data_AF-A0AAN6DB75-F1
#
_entry.id   AF-A0AAN6DB75-F1
#
_cell.length_a   1.000
_cell.length_b   1.000
_cell.length_c   1.000
_cell.angle_alpha   90.00
_cell.angle_beta   90.00
_cell.angle_gamma   90.00
#
_symmetry.space_group_name_H-M   'P 1'
#
loop_
_entity.id
_entity.type
_entity.pdbx_description
1 polymer ?
#
loop_
_entity_poly.entity_id
_entity_poly.type
_entity_poly.pdbx_seq_one_letter_code
_entity_poly.pdbx_strand_id
1 'polypeptide(L)'
;MYYEPTDSPTVVRTSSLVEELGQIEYIFSDKTGTLTRNIMEFKTCSIGGRCYIGQIPEDAQASVQGGIEIGYHTFEQLQVDRKQHRNRKVIDEFLTLLAACHTVIPEIKGDSIKYQAASPDEGALVEGAAMLGYKFTVRRPSSISMEVDGQVLTYELLNICEFNSSRKRMSAIFRCPDGKIRLYVKGADTVIFARLADNNEFLEATTKHLEEFAVEGLRTLCIAARVVPEQEYQEWSQIYNKASTSLENRRRRSTLA
;
A
#
# COMPACT_ATOMS: atom_id res chain seq x y z
N MET A 1 6.44 0.68 37.98
CA MET A 1 6.35 0.18 36.59
C MET A 1 5.02 -0.53 36.44
N TYR A 2 4.02 0.12 35.84
CA TYR A 2 2.66 -0.40 35.65
C TYR A 2 2.17 0.04 34.27
N TYR A 3 1.53 -0.88 33.54
CA TYR A 3 1.02 -0.67 32.19
C TYR A 3 -0.51 -0.72 32.19
N GLU A 4 -1.12 0.45 32.19
CA GLU A 4 -2.58 0.65 32.30
C GLU A 4 -3.39 -0.04 31.19
N PRO A 5 -3.00 -0.04 29.89
CA PRO A 5 -3.82 -0.62 28.83
C PRO A 5 -4.15 -2.10 28.98
N THR A 6 -3.33 -2.86 29.73
CA THR A 6 -3.60 -4.27 30.03
C THR A 6 -3.72 -4.53 31.54
N ASP A 7 -3.80 -3.47 32.35
CA ASP A 7 -3.83 -3.55 33.81
C ASP A 7 -2.68 -4.43 34.39
N SER A 8 -1.47 -4.26 33.87
CA SER A 8 -0.33 -5.14 34.17
C SER A 8 0.75 -4.41 34.99
N PRO A 9 0.94 -4.73 36.28
CA PRO A 9 2.13 -4.30 37.02
C PRO A 9 3.36 -5.10 36.60
N THR A 10 4.56 -4.57 36.86
CA THR A 10 5.78 -5.37 36.76
C THR A 10 5.77 -6.47 37.81
N VAL A 11 5.89 -7.73 37.37
CA VAL A 11 5.98 -8.89 38.24
C VAL A 11 7.41 -9.39 38.28
N VAL A 12 8.02 -9.41 39.47
CA VAL A 12 9.35 -9.99 39.69
C VAL A 12 9.18 -11.49 39.92
N ARG A 13 9.70 -12.31 39.01
CA ARG A 13 9.62 -13.79 39.11
C ARG A 13 10.79 -14.40 39.88
N THR A 14 11.96 -13.76 39.84
CA THR A 14 13.18 -14.25 40.51
C THR A 14 13.84 -13.10 41.26
N SER A 15 13.66 -13.06 42.59
CA SER A 15 14.17 -11.97 43.42
C SER A 15 15.67 -12.05 43.72
N SER A 16 16.30 -13.21 43.49
CA SER A 16 17.75 -13.39 43.73
C SER A 16 18.65 -12.65 42.75
N LEU A 17 18.09 -12.15 41.63
CA LEU A 17 18.83 -11.49 40.55
C LEU A 17 18.72 -9.96 40.60
N VAL A 18 18.14 -9.39 41.66
CA VAL A 18 17.88 -7.93 41.74
C VAL A 18 19.19 -7.13 41.73
N GLU A 19 20.25 -7.65 42.35
CA GLU A 19 21.57 -7.00 42.35
C GLU A 19 22.23 -7.03 40.97
N GLU A 20 22.01 -8.10 40.19
CA GLU A 20 22.56 -8.24 38.83
C GLU A 20 21.99 -7.18 37.88
N LEU A 21 20.77 -6.70 38.10
CA LEU A 21 20.18 -5.61 37.29
C LEU A 21 21.04 -4.34 37.31
N GLY A 22 21.77 -4.09 38.39
CA GLY A 22 22.69 -2.95 38.52
C GLY A 22 24.03 -3.14 37.79
N GLN A 23 24.30 -4.35 37.29
CA GLN A 23 25.56 -4.72 36.63
C GLN A 23 25.38 -5.00 35.13
N ILE A 24 24.18 -4.76 34.57
CA ILE A 24 23.91 -5.01 33.15
C ILE A 24 24.67 -4.01 32.27
N GLU A 25 25.53 -4.51 31.39
CA GLU A 25 26.23 -3.72 30.37
C GLU A 25 25.59 -3.84 28.97
N TYR A 26 24.94 -4.97 28.68
CA TYR A 26 24.39 -5.29 27.36
C TYR A 26 22.91 -5.68 27.47
N ILE A 27 22.08 -5.06 26.63
CA ILE A 27 20.66 -5.40 26.48
C ILE A 27 20.46 -5.99 25.08
N PHE A 28 19.97 -7.22 25.04
CA PHE A 28 19.51 -7.86 23.81
C PHE A 28 18.00 -7.66 23.70
N SER A 29 17.56 -6.90 22.69
CA SER A 29 16.13 -6.66 22.45
C SER A 29 15.66 -7.38 21.20
N ASP A 30 14.52 -8.06 21.29
CA ASP A 30 13.77 -8.46 20.11
C ASP A 30 13.14 -7.22 19.45
N LYS A 31 12.87 -7.27 18.15
CA LYS A 31 12.25 -6.18 17.40
C LYS A 31 10.72 -6.26 17.47
N THR A 32 10.15 -7.44 17.23
CA THR A 32 8.70 -7.60 17.08
C THR A 32 8.08 -7.90 18.44
N GLY A 33 7.12 -7.09 18.88
CA GLY A 33 6.48 -7.25 20.19
C GLY A 33 7.21 -6.58 21.35
N THR A 34 8.47 -6.17 21.17
CA THR A 34 9.25 -5.39 22.15
C THR A 34 9.49 -3.96 21.66
N LEU A 35 10.26 -3.77 20.59
CA LEU A 35 10.49 -2.43 20.02
C LEU A 35 9.30 -1.93 19.19
N THR A 36 8.52 -2.84 18.62
CA THR A 36 7.40 -2.51 17.72
C THR A 36 6.10 -3.20 18.15
N ARG A 37 4.98 -2.47 18.05
CA ARG A 37 3.64 -2.95 18.44
C ARG A 37 2.98 -3.89 17.42
N ASN A 38 3.66 -4.21 16.32
CA ASN A 38 3.11 -4.93 15.16
C ASN A 38 1.81 -4.31 14.61
N ILE A 39 1.69 -2.98 14.71
CA ILE A 39 0.62 -2.17 14.12
C ILE A 39 1.26 -1.40 12.98
N MET A 40 0.68 -1.50 11.79
CA MET A 40 1.12 -0.76 10.60
C MET A 40 0.10 0.34 10.32
N GLU A 41 0.58 1.54 10.04
CA GLU A 41 -0.26 2.71 9.77
C GLU A 41 0.19 3.35 8.46
N PHE A 42 -0.77 3.79 7.64
CA PHE A 42 -0.49 4.59 6.46
C PHE A 42 -0.14 6.02 6.89
N LYS A 43 1.11 6.43 6.66
CA LYS A 43 1.61 7.74 7.11
C LYS A 43 1.70 8.79 6.01
N THR A 44 2.28 8.44 4.87
CA THR A 44 2.62 9.39 3.80
C THR A 44 2.55 8.71 2.43
N CYS A 45 2.40 9.50 1.37
CA CYS A 45 2.48 9.02 -0.01
C CYS A 45 3.02 10.08 -0.97
N SER A 46 3.66 9.63 -2.04
CA SER A 46 4.09 10.46 -3.18
C SER A 46 3.20 10.17 -4.39
N ILE A 47 2.51 11.18 -4.90
CA ILE A 47 1.56 11.05 -6.02
C ILE A 47 1.79 12.17 -7.03
N GLY A 48 2.09 11.80 -8.28
CA GLY A 48 2.31 12.78 -9.36
C GLY A 48 3.41 13.79 -9.05
N GLY A 49 4.47 13.38 -8.34
CA GLY A 49 5.59 14.22 -7.94
C GLY A 49 5.34 15.11 -6.72
N ARG A 50 4.22 14.95 -5.99
CA ARG A 50 3.94 15.67 -4.72
C ARG A 50 3.83 14.71 -3.54
N CYS A 51 4.32 15.11 -2.37
CA CYS A 51 4.18 14.34 -1.12
C CYS A 51 2.93 14.78 -0.34
N TYR A 52 2.20 13.81 0.21
CA TYR A 52 1.04 14.05 1.06
C TYR A 52 1.16 13.29 2.38
N ILE A 53 0.86 13.96 3.48
CA ILE A 53 0.97 13.45 4.86
C ILE A 53 -0.26 13.88 5.69
N GLY A 54 -0.56 13.15 6.76
CA GLY A 54 -1.68 13.51 7.65
C GLY A 54 -1.42 14.76 8.49
N GLN A 55 -0.19 14.94 8.96
CA GLN A 55 0.23 16.12 9.72
C GLN A 55 1.62 16.51 9.27
N ILE A 56 1.79 17.79 8.88
CA ILE A 56 3.07 18.32 8.41
C ILE A 56 3.92 18.65 9.65
N PRO A 57 5.16 18.12 9.75
CA PRO A 57 6.11 18.56 10.77
C PRO A 57 6.35 20.08 10.71
N GLU A 58 6.60 20.74 11.83
CA GLU A 58 6.73 22.22 11.92
C GLU A 58 7.76 22.81 10.94
N ASP A 59 8.78 22.02 10.61
CA ASP A 59 9.95 22.34 9.80
C ASP A 59 9.89 21.82 8.35
N ALA A 60 8.74 21.27 7.91
CA ALA A 60 8.61 20.57 6.62
C ALA A 60 7.49 21.09 5.69
N GLN A 61 7.12 22.37 5.81
CA GLN A 61 6.11 22.99 4.93
C GLN A 61 6.54 23.03 3.46
N ALA A 62 5.58 22.82 2.55
CA ALA A 62 5.82 22.90 1.12
C ALA A 62 6.31 24.31 0.69
N SER A 63 7.39 24.34 -0.08
CA SER A 63 7.95 25.53 -0.71
C SER A 63 8.18 25.29 -2.19
N VAL A 64 8.01 26.31 -3.03
CA VAL A 64 8.28 26.20 -4.47
C VAL A 64 9.72 26.66 -4.73
N GLN A 65 10.59 25.76 -5.19
CA GLN A 65 11.96 26.09 -5.60
C GLN A 65 12.17 25.68 -7.06
N GLY A 66 12.50 26.66 -7.92
CA GLY A 66 12.79 26.40 -9.33
C GLY A 66 11.62 25.86 -10.17
N GLY A 67 10.37 26.10 -9.75
CA GLY A 67 9.18 25.55 -10.42
C GLY A 67 8.82 24.12 -10.03
N ILE A 68 9.59 23.52 -9.11
CA ILE A 68 9.30 22.24 -8.47
C ILE A 68 8.80 22.53 -7.06
N GLU A 69 7.67 21.94 -6.72
CA GLU A 69 7.10 22.05 -5.38
C GLU A 69 7.80 21.02 -4.48
N ILE A 70 8.50 21.50 -3.45
CA ILE A 70 9.31 20.71 -2.53
C ILE A 70 8.69 20.79 -1.15
N GLY A 71 8.31 19.64 -0.60
CA GLY A 71 7.80 19.49 0.77
C GLY A 71 6.46 18.76 0.82
N TYR A 72 5.82 18.81 1.98
CA TYR A 72 4.61 18.03 2.26
C TYR A 72 3.33 18.84 2.09
N HIS A 73 2.31 18.19 1.54
CA HIS A 73 0.93 18.65 1.53
C HIS A 73 0.10 17.83 2.50
N THR A 74 -1.00 18.38 3.02
CA THR A 74 -1.88 17.61 3.90
C THR A 74 -2.78 16.67 3.09
N PHE A 75 -3.38 15.67 3.76
CA PHE A 75 -4.43 14.87 3.13
C PHE A 75 -5.69 15.67 2.79
N GLU A 76 -5.96 16.79 3.46
CA GLU A 76 -7.02 17.72 3.04
C GLU A 76 -6.67 18.37 1.69
N GLN A 77 -5.41 18.77 1.49
CA GLN A 77 -4.95 19.29 0.21
C GLN A 77 -5.05 18.23 -0.89
N LEU A 78 -4.75 16.96 -0.59
CA LEU A 78 -4.96 15.84 -1.52
C LEU A 78 -6.42 15.78 -2.01
N GLN A 79 -7.40 15.97 -1.11
CA GLN A 79 -8.82 15.99 -1.49
C GLN A 79 -9.18 17.16 -2.41
N VAL A 80 -8.53 18.32 -2.22
CA VAL A 80 -8.69 19.47 -3.13
C VAL A 80 -8.06 19.17 -4.49
N ASP A 81 -6.84 18.65 -4.50
CA ASP A 81 -6.09 18.34 -5.71
C ASP A 81 -6.78 17.28 -6.57
N ARG A 82 -7.41 16.29 -5.91
CA ARG A 82 -8.24 15.29 -6.56
C ARG A 82 -9.39 15.89 -7.37
N LYS A 83 -9.90 17.07 -7.00
CA LYS A 83 -10.99 17.75 -7.72
C LYS A 83 -10.50 18.73 -8.78
N GLN A 84 -9.40 19.43 -8.52
CA GLN A 84 -9.04 20.63 -9.28
C GLN A 84 -7.64 20.59 -9.92
N HIS A 85 -6.72 19.76 -9.43
CA HIS A 85 -5.33 19.77 -9.87
C HIS A 85 -5.14 19.01 -11.19
N ARG A 86 -4.09 19.36 -11.95
CA ARG A 86 -3.73 18.69 -13.22
C ARG A 86 -3.52 17.18 -13.04
N ASN A 87 -3.02 16.76 -11.86
CA ASN A 87 -2.77 15.36 -11.53
C ASN A 87 -3.99 14.62 -10.98
N ARG A 88 -5.20 15.20 -11.00
CA ARG A 88 -6.42 14.58 -10.45
C ARG A 88 -6.63 13.11 -10.86
N LYS A 89 -6.41 12.79 -12.14
CA LYS A 89 -6.55 11.42 -12.66
C LYS A 89 -5.50 10.48 -12.09
N VAL A 90 -4.28 10.97 -11.86
CA VAL A 90 -3.20 10.19 -11.24
C VAL A 90 -3.52 9.91 -9.78
N ILE A 91 -4.10 10.90 -9.07
CA ILE A 91 -4.55 10.74 -7.69
C ILE A 91 -5.70 9.72 -7.61
N ASP A 92 -6.72 9.85 -8.47
CA ASP A 92 -7.83 8.90 -8.51
C ASP A 92 -7.34 7.47 -8.78
N GLU A 93 -6.41 7.29 -9.72
CA GLU A 93 -5.85 5.98 -10.07
C GLU A 93 -4.97 5.41 -8.93
N PHE A 94 -4.21 6.26 -8.24
CA PHE A 94 -3.41 5.88 -7.07
C PHE A 94 -4.30 5.34 -5.94
N LEU A 95 -5.35 6.08 -5.58
CA LEU A 95 -6.25 5.69 -4.50
C LEU A 95 -7.09 4.46 -4.85
N THR A 96 -7.53 4.37 -6.11
CA THR A 96 -8.20 3.17 -6.64
C THR A 96 -7.30 1.94 -6.51
N LEU A 97 -6.02 2.07 -6.89
CA LEU A 97 -5.06 0.97 -6.79
C LEU A 97 -4.87 0.51 -5.34
N LEU A 98 -4.72 1.44 -4.40
CA LEU A 98 -4.61 1.11 -2.97
C LEU A 98 -5.84 0.35 -2.46
N ALA A 99 -7.04 0.75 -2.88
CA ALA A 99 -8.31 0.13 -2.50
C ALA A 99 -8.67 -1.14 -3.31
N ALA A 100 -7.91 -1.51 -4.35
CA ALA A 100 -8.23 -2.62 -5.24
C ALA A 100 -7.18 -3.74 -5.24
N CYS A 101 -5.89 -3.40 -5.24
CA CYS A 101 -4.80 -4.34 -5.46
C CYS A 101 -4.36 -4.98 -4.13
N HIS A 102 -5.18 -5.85 -3.56
CA HIS A 102 -4.92 -6.56 -2.31
C HIS A 102 -5.80 -7.82 -2.19
N THR A 103 -5.64 -8.62 -1.13
CA THR A 103 -6.54 -9.75 -0.80
C THR A 103 -7.36 -9.54 0.48
N VAL A 104 -7.28 -8.34 1.08
CA VAL A 104 -8.06 -7.94 2.26
C VAL A 104 -9.56 -8.25 2.12
N ILE A 105 -10.17 -8.70 3.21
CA ILE A 105 -11.60 -8.98 3.34
C ILE A 105 -12.24 -7.92 4.25
N PRO A 106 -13.31 -7.22 3.81
CA PRO A 106 -14.01 -6.27 4.65
C PRO A 106 -15.05 -6.98 5.52
N GLU A 107 -15.02 -6.74 6.83
CA GLU A 107 -16.05 -7.16 7.79
C GLU A 107 -16.87 -5.95 8.21
N ILE A 108 -18.12 -5.89 7.78
CA ILE A 108 -19.04 -4.80 8.13
C ILE A 108 -19.66 -5.11 9.50
N LYS A 109 -19.46 -4.20 10.45
CA LYS A 109 -20.07 -4.23 11.80
C LYS A 109 -20.83 -2.93 12.02
N GLY A 110 -22.13 -2.95 11.77
CA GLY A 110 -22.97 -1.75 11.75
C GLY A 110 -22.46 -0.74 10.72
N ASP A 111 -22.18 0.48 11.15
CA ASP A 111 -21.67 1.56 10.28
C ASP A 111 -20.14 1.52 10.08
N SER A 112 -19.44 0.66 10.82
CA SER A 112 -17.98 0.51 10.76
C SER A 112 -17.56 -0.67 9.88
N ILE A 113 -16.46 -0.50 9.15
CA ILE A 113 -15.83 -1.59 8.38
C ILE A 113 -14.49 -1.92 9.05
N LYS A 114 -14.30 -3.19 9.39
CA LYS A 114 -13.00 -3.72 9.82
C LYS A 114 -12.36 -4.47 8.67
N TYR A 115 -11.10 -4.17 8.38
CA TYR A 115 -10.36 -4.84 7.32
C TYR A 115 -9.53 -6.00 7.86
N GLN A 116 -9.81 -7.22 7.39
CA GLN A 116 -9.05 -8.42 7.73
C GLN A 116 -8.03 -8.70 6.63
N ALA A 117 -6.76 -8.63 6.99
CA ALA A 117 -5.64 -8.77 6.05
C ALA A 117 -4.68 -9.85 6.54
N ALA A 118 -4.15 -10.66 5.61
CA ALA A 118 -3.10 -11.64 5.92
C ALA A 118 -1.75 -10.95 6.18
N SER A 119 -1.53 -9.77 5.59
CA SER A 119 -0.39 -8.90 5.88
C SER A 119 -0.89 -7.59 6.50
N PRO A 120 -0.29 -7.14 7.62
CA PRO A 120 -0.66 -5.87 8.23
C PRO A 120 -0.35 -4.67 7.32
N ASP A 121 0.65 -4.79 6.43
CA ASP A 121 0.95 -3.76 5.44
C ASP A 121 -0.23 -3.55 4.48
N GLU A 122 -0.87 -4.63 4.02
CA GLU A 122 -2.04 -4.51 3.14
C GLU A 122 -3.25 -3.90 3.85
N GLY A 123 -3.48 -4.29 5.12
CA GLY A 123 -4.54 -3.70 5.94
C GLY A 123 -4.37 -2.19 6.07
N ALA A 124 -3.15 -1.74 6.41
CA ALA A 124 -2.82 -0.33 6.53
C ALA A 124 -3.03 0.45 5.22
N LEU A 125 -2.68 -0.13 4.07
CA LEU A 125 -2.91 0.51 2.76
C LEU A 125 -4.41 0.68 2.45
N VAL A 126 -5.23 -0.34 2.75
CA VAL A 126 -6.68 -0.29 2.52
C VAL A 126 -7.37 0.68 3.49
N GLU A 127 -6.93 0.71 4.75
CA GLU A 127 -7.36 1.69 5.74
C GLU A 127 -7.00 3.12 5.30
N GLY A 128 -5.77 3.32 4.80
CA GLY A 128 -5.32 4.60 4.24
C GLY A 128 -6.18 5.03 3.04
N ALA A 129 -6.49 4.12 2.12
CA ALA A 129 -7.39 4.42 1.00
C ALA A 129 -8.80 4.81 1.48
N ALA A 130 -9.34 4.10 2.46
CA ALA A 130 -10.65 4.39 3.04
C ALA A 130 -10.69 5.76 3.74
N MET A 131 -9.63 6.10 4.49
CA MET A 131 -9.45 7.43 5.11
C MET A 131 -9.43 8.54 4.05
N LEU A 132 -8.87 8.26 2.87
CA LEU A 132 -8.80 9.20 1.75
C LEU A 132 -10.04 9.15 0.83
N GLY A 133 -11.13 8.53 1.27
CA GLY A 133 -12.42 8.53 0.56
C GLY A 133 -12.62 7.41 -0.46
N TYR A 134 -11.73 6.41 -0.49
CA TYR A 134 -11.84 5.21 -1.33
C TYR A 134 -12.13 4.01 -0.45
N LYS A 135 -13.38 3.86 -0.05
CA LYS A 135 -13.80 2.89 0.97
C LYS A 135 -14.07 1.54 0.32
N PHE A 136 -13.19 0.57 0.51
CA PHE A 136 -13.42 -0.80 0.05
C PHE A 136 -14.54 -1.47 0.86
N THR A 137 -15.59 -1.97 0.20
CA THR A 137 -16.80 -2.43 0.89
C THR A 137 -17.11 -3.91 0.69
N VAL A 138 -16.81 -4.48 -0.48
CA VAL A 138 -17.20 -5.86 -0.81
C VAL A 138 -16.08 -6.60 -1.54
N ARG A 139 -15.80 -7.82 -1.09
CA ARG A 139 -14.99 -8.82 -1.82
C ARG A 139 -15.89 -9.95 -2.31
N ARG A 140 -15.87 -10.25 -3.60
CA ARG A 140 -16.42 -11.47 -4.20
C ARG A 140 -15.31 -12.23 -4.94
N PRO A 141 -15.51 -13.50 -5.33
CA PRO A 141 -14.49 -14.26 -6.05
C PRO A 141 -14.04 -13.61 -7.37
N SER A 142 -14.95 -12.96 -8.08
CA SER A 142 -14.72 -12.35 -9.41
C SER A 142 -14.96 -10.84 -9.44
N SER A 143 -15.11 -10.18 -8.29
CA SER A 143 -15.29 -8.73 -8.25
C SER A 143 -14.97 -8.14 -6.89
N ILE A 144 -14.68 -6.85 -6.90
CA ILE A 144 -14.63 -6.02 -5.70
C ILE A 144 -15.55 -4.82 -5.87
N SER A 145 -16.04 -4.28 -4.76
CA SER A 145 -16.75 -3.02 -4.75
C SER A 145 -16.12 -2.07 -3.74
N MET A 146 -16.09 -0.79 -4.11
CA MET A 146 -15.66 0.30 -3.25
C MET A 146 -16.61 1.49 -3.41
N GLU A 147 -16.77 2.26 -2.36
CA GLU A 147 -17.52 3.51 -2.35
C GLU A 147 -16.54 4.68 -2.54
N VAL A 148 -16.80 5.49 -3.56
CA VAL A 148 -16.02 6.67 -3.93
C VAL A 148 -17.00 7.82 -4.18
N ASP A 149 -16.85 8.93 -3.46
CA ASP A 149 -17.76 10.09 -3.51
C ASP A 149 -19.25 9.73 -3.37
N GLY A 150 -19.55 8.75 -2.50
CA GLY A 150 -20.91 8.26 -2.26
C GLY A 150 -21.47 7.36 -3.37
N GLN A 151 -20.68 7.01 -4.38
CA GLN A 151 -21.05 6.05 -5.42
C GLN A 151 -20.35 4.71 -5.22
N VAL A 152 -21.11 3.62 -5.32
CA VAL A 152 -20.54 2.27 -5.27
C VAL A 152 -20.05 1.88 -6.66
N LEU A 153 -18.74 1.77 -6.81
CA LEU A 153 -18.07 1.32 -8.02
C LEU A 153 -17.72 -0.16 -7.89
N THR A 154 -18.05 -0.95 -8.92
CA THR A 154 -17.74 -2.38 -8.96
C THR A 154 -16.71 -2.66 -10.05
N TYR A 155 -15.63 -3.33 -9.66
CA TYR A 155 -14.54 -3.74 -10.52
C TYR A 155 -14.59 -5.25 -10.67
N GLU A 156 -14.67 -5.73 -11.91
CA GLU A 156 -14.61 -7.16 -12.21
C GLU A 156 -13.16 -7.62 -12.12
N LEU A 157 -12.88 -8.58 -11.23
CA LEU A 157 -11.57 -9.16 -11.07
C LEU A 157 -11.35 -10.23 -12.15
N LEU A 158 -10.43 -9.93 -13.05
CA LEU A 158 -10.07 -10.82 -14.15
C LEU A 158 -9.00 -11.82 -13.72
N ASN A 159 -7.91 -11.32 -13.13
CA ASN A 159 -6.85 -12.17 -12.60
C ASN A 159 -6.16 -11.50 -11.42
N ILE A 160 -5.64 -12.33 -10.50
CA ILE A 160 -4.77 -11.90 -9.42
C ILE A 160 -3.48 -12.72 -9.45
N CYS A 161 -2.36 -12.01 -9.34
CA CYS A 161 -1.04 -12.58 -9.20
C CYS A 161 -0.52 -12.15 -7.84
N GLU A 162 -0.78 -13.01 -6.84
CA GLU A 162 -0.44 -12.78 -5.44
C GLU A 162 1.04 -12.47 -5.22
N PHE A 163 1.30 -11.78 -4.11
CA PHE A 163 2.65 -11.55 -3.64
C PHE A 163 3.40 -12.87 -3.42
N ASN A 164 4.65 -12.92 -3.85
CA ASN A 164 5.58 -13.94 -3.38
C ASN A 164 6.99 -13.35 -3.26
N SER A 165 7.82 -13.96 -2.42
CA SER A 165 9.17 -13.48 -2.09
C SER A 165 10.11 -13.42 -3.31
N SER A 166 9.85 -14.22 -4.34
CA SER A 166 10.63 -14.20 -5.59
C SER A 166 10.27 -13.01 -6.47
N ARG A 167 8.99 -12.64 -6.55
CA ARG A 167 8.50 -11.52 -7.36
C ARG A 167 8.67 -10.18 -6.66
N LYS A 168 8.56 -10.16 -5.33
CA LYS A 168 8.52 -8.95 -4.48
C LYS A 168 7.50 -7.90 -4.94
N ARG A 169 6.42 -8.36 -5.59
CA ARG A 169 5.29 -7.56 -6.06
C ARG A 169 4.02 -8.40 -6.07
N MET A 170 2.90 -7.71 -5.99
CA MET A 170 1.56 -8.21 -6.24
C MET A 170 0.97 -7.48 -7.43
N SER A 171 0.16 -8.17 -8.22
CA SER A 171 -0.62 -7.54 -9.28
C SER A 171 -2.05 -8.06 -9.36
N ALA A 172 -2.95 -7.20 -9.81
CA ALA A 172 -4.35 -7.52 -10.04
C ALA A 172 -4.80 -6.87 -11.34
N ILE A 173 -5.56 -7.62 -12.14
CA ILE A 173 -6.11 -7.18 -13.41
C ILE A 173 -7.61 -7.07 -13.25
N PHE A 174 -8.15 -5.90 -13.56
CA PHE A 174 -9.58 -5.61 -13.44
C PHE A 174 -10.15 -5.11 -14.74
N ARG A 175 -11.39 -5.49 -15.04
CA ARG A 175 -12.26 -4.68 -15.89
C ARG A 175 -12.95 -3.66 -15.01
N CYS A 176 -12.67 -2.39 -15.28
CA CYS A 176 -13.10 -1.26 -14.47
C CYS A 176 -14.51 -0.80 -14.86
N PRO A 177 -15.18 0.04 -14.03
CA PRO A 177 -16.51 0.57 -14.33
C PRO A 177 -16.61 1.33 -15.66
N ASP A 178 -15.50 1.89 -16.15
CA ASP A 178 -15.43 2.57 -17.44
C ASP A 178 -15.23 1.61 -18.64
N GLY A 179 -15.32 0.29 -18.41
CA GLY A 179 -15.18 -0.77 -19.40
C GLY A 179 -13.73 -1.12 -19.75
N LYS A 180 -12.74 -0.34 -19.30
CA LYS A 180 -11.33 -0.59 -19.62
C LYS A 180 -10.73 -1.65 -18.72
N ILE A 181 -9.81 -2.44 -19.28
CA ILE A 181 -8.97 -3.33 -18.49
C ILE A 181 -7.78 -2.54 -17.94
N ARG A 182 -7.55 -2.65 -16.63
CA ARG A 182 -6.39 -2.07 -15.96
C ARG A 182 -5.61 -3.15 -15.22
N LEU A 183 -4.29 -3.13 -15.39
CA LEU A 183 -3.33 -3.85 -14.59
C LEU A 183 -2.85 -2.93 -13.47
N TYR A 184 -3.08 -3.33 -12.24
CA TYR A 184 -2.57 -2.71 -11.02
C TYR A 184 -1.44 -3.54 -10.44
N VAL A 185 -0.37 -2.87 -10.02
CA VAL A 185 0.80 -3.50 -9.44
C VAL A 185 1.26 -2.72 -8.22
N LYS A 186 1.61 -3.42 -7.14
CA LYS A 186 2.31 -2.84 -5.97
C LYS A 186 3.49 -3.73 -5.58
N GLY A 187 4.61 -3.14 -5.21
CA GLY A 187 5.81 -3.91 -4.85
C GLY A 187 7.00 -3.04 -4.47
N ALA A 188 8.16 -3.68 -4.33
CA ALA A 188 9.41 -2.97 -4.08
C ALA A 188 9.77 -2.02 -5.23
N ASP A 189 10.33 -0.87 -4.89
CA ASP A 189 10.89 0.15 -5.78
C ASP A 189 11.68 -0.42 -6.97
N THR A 190 12.73 -1.20 -6.69
CA THR A 190 13.60 -1.84 -7.68
C THR A 190 12.84 -2.74 -8.66
N VAL A 191 11.77 -3.39 -8.22
CA VAL A 191 10.95 -4.29 -9.04
C VAL A 191 9.99 -3.51 -9.93
N ILE A 192 9.42 -2.43 -9.41
CA ILE A 192 8.48 -1.58 -10.15
C ILE A 192 9.24 -0.71 -11.15
N PHE A 193 10.33 -0.05 -10.75
CA PHE A 193 11.12 0.84 -11.60
C PHE A 193 11.68 0.12 -12.83
N ALA A 194 12.13 -1.12 -12.67
CA ALA A 194 12.61 -1.95 -13.79
C ALA A 194 11.51 -2.35 -14.82
N ARG A 195 10.24 -1.98 -14.58
CA ARG A 195 9.08 -2.30 -15.42
C ARG A 195 8.29 -1.07 -15.86
N LEU A 196 8.75 0.12 -15.51
CA LEU A 196 8.14 1.35 -15.99
C LEU A 196 8.45 1.55 -17.48
N ALA A 197 7.55 2.23 -18.18
CA ALA A 197 7.83 2.70 -19.52
C ALA A 197 8.95 3.77 -19.48
N ASP A 198 9.68 3.90 -20.59
CA ASP A 198 10.68 4.95 -20.76
C ASP A 198 10.04 6.34 -20.62
N ASN A 199 10.78 7.31 -20.10
CA ASN A 199 10.36 8.71 -19.91
C ASN A 199 9.16 8.92 -18.96
N ASN A 200 9.24 8.34 -17.75
CA ASN A 200 8.26 8.63 -16.69
C ASN A 200 8.56 9.98 -16.00
N GLU A 201 7.65 10.94 -16.16
CA GLU A 201 7.80 12.31 -15.65
C GLU A 201 7.93 12.42 -14.12
N PHE A 202 7.46 11.42 -13.36
CA PHE A 202 7.46 11.46 -11.90
C PHE A 202 8.58 10.64 -11.26
N LEU A 203 9.39 9.93 -12.05
CA LEU A 203 10.36 8.97 -11.52
C LEU A 203 11.42 9.61 -10.63
N GLU A 204 11.99 10.75 -11.06
CA GLU A 204 13.01 11.47 -10.30
C GLU A 204 12.47 11.95 -8.94
N ALA A 205 11.35 12.68 -8.95
CA ALA A 205 10.70 13.16 -7.73
C ALA A 205 10.31 12.00 -6.80
N THR A 206 9.73 10.93 -7.35
CA THR A 206 9.34 9.74 -6.55
C THR A 206 10.55 9.06 -5.93
N THR A 207 11.68 8.97 -6.64
CA THR A 207 12.91 8.36 -6.13
C THR A 207 13.43 9.14 -4.93
N LYS A 208 13.47 10.47 -5.02
CA LYS A 208 13.86 11.35 -3.91
C LYS A 208 12.94 11.19 -2.70
N HIS A 209 11.62 11.17 -2.90
CA HIS A 209 10.67 10.97 -1.80
C HIS A 209 10.83 9.60 -1.12
N LEU A 210 11.14 8.53 -1.89
CA LEU A 210 11.39 7.20 -1.31
C LEU A 210 12.64 7.20 -0.41
N GLU A 211 13.68 7.92 -0.80
CA GLU A 211 14.90 8.08 0.01
C GLU A 211 14.58 8.83 1.32
N GLU A 212 13.80 9.91 1.25
CA GLU A 212 13.34 10.67 2.41
C GLU A 212 12.52 9.78 3.37
N PHE A 213 11.55 9.03 2.83
CA PHE A 213 10.73 8.11 3.63
C PHE A 213 11.56 7.00 4.29
N ALA A 214 12.59 6.50 3.60
CA ALA A 214 13.48 5.48 4.14
C ALA A 214 14.32 6.02 5.31
N VAL A 215 14.78 7.26 5.23
CA VAL A 215 15.52 7.95 6.32
C VAL A 215 14.62 8.10 7.56
N GLU A 216 13.33 8.38 7.38
CA GLU A 216 12.33 8.43 8.46
C GLU A 216 11.95 7.04 9.00
N GLY A 217 12.51 5.95 8.45
CA GLY A 217 12.24 4.58 8.90
C GLY A 217 10.90 4.02 8.43
N LEU A 218 10.27 4.65 7.43
CA LEU A 218 9.01 4.19 6.86
C LEU A 218 9.25 2.99 5.93
N ARG A 219 8.29 2.06 5.92
CA ARG A 219 8.26 1.02 4.90
C ARG A 219 7.65 1.59 3.63
N THR A 220 8.41 1.58 2.54
CA THR A 220 7.98 2.12 1.26
C THR A 220 7.53 1.02 0.29
N LEU A 221 6.56 1.35 -0.55
CA LEU A 221 6.13 0.55 -1.68
C LEU A 221 5.92 1.46 -2.88
N CYS A 222 6.25 0.96 -4.06
CA CYS A 222 5.89 1.59 -5.32
C CYS A 222 4.64 0.94 -5.90
N ILE A 223 3.84 1.75 -6.56
CA ILE A 223 2.66 1.28 -7.28
C ILE A 223 2.73 1.73 -8.74
N ALA A 224 2.14 0.95 -9.62
CA ALA A 224 2.04 1.26 -11.04
C ALA A 224 0.72 0.75 -11.60
N ALA A 225 0.19 1.49 -12.58
CA ALA A 225 -1.02 1.12 -13.31
C ALA A 225 -0.76 1.17 -14.82
N ARG A 226 -1.39 0.27 -15.57
CA ARG A 226 -1.41 0.30 -17.03
C ARG A 226 -2.79 -0.08 -17.55
N VAL A 227 -3.31 0.70 -18.49
CA VAL A 227 -4.49 0.30 -19.27
C VAL A 227 -4.05 -0.78 -20.26
N VAL A 228 -4.72 -1.93 -20.23
CA VAL A 228 -4.39 -3.08 -21.09
C VAL A 228 -5.44 -3.18 -22.20
N PRO A 229 -5.04 -3.22 -23.47
CA PRO A 229 -5.95 -3.51 -24.58
C PRO A 229 -6.64 -4.87 -24.40
N GLU A 230 -7.91 -4.96 -24.82
CA GLU A 230 -8.70 -6.20 -24.68
C GLU A 230 -8.01 -7.41 -25.32
N GLN A 231 -7.49 -7.24 -26.54
CA GLN A 231 -6.80 -8.31 -27.26
C GLN A 231 -5.52 -8.75 -26.53
N GLU A 232 -4.73 -7.80 -26.03
CA GLU A 232 -3.51 -8.11 -25.27
C GLU A 232 -3.84 -8.92 -24.01
N TYR A 233 -4.92 -8.55 -23.30
CA TYR A 233 -5.38 -9.31 -22.14
C TYR A 233 -5.84 -10.73 -22.52
N GLN A 234 -6.60 -10.89 -23.61
CA GLN A 234 -7.07 -12.20 -24.06
C GLN A 234 -5.91 -13.15 -24.39
N GLU A 235 -4.91 -12.67 -25.12
CA GLU A 235 -3.69 -13.42 -25.43
C GLU A 235 -2.94 -13.81 -24.15
N TRP A 236 -2.74 -12.85 -23.24
CA TRP A 236 -2.08 -13.11 -21.95
C TRP A 236 -2.85 -14.11 -21.09
N SER A 237 -4.18 -14.01 -21.03
CA SER A 237 -5.04 -14.88 -20.21
C SER A 237 -4.96 -16.34 -20.67
N GLN A 238 -4.88 -16.59 -21.99
CA GLN A 238 -4.67 -17.94 -22.51
C GLN A 238 -3.33 -18.53 -22.06
N ILE A 239 -2.26 -17.73 -22.08
CA ILE A 239 -0.93 -18.14 -21.60
C ILE A 239 -0.99 -18.44 -20.09
N TYR A 240 -1.60 -17.55 -19.31
CA TYR A 240 -1.76 -17.70 -17.87
C TYR A 240 -2.53 -18.98 -17.52
N ASN A 241 -3.67 -19.24 -18.17
CA ASN A 241 -4.49 -20.41 -17.92
C ASN A 241 -3.74 -21.71 -18.25
N LYS A 242 -3.05 -21.77 -19.41
CA LYS A 242 -2.19 -22.91 -19.78
C LYS A 242 -1.09 -23.16 -18.74
N ALA A 243 -0.46 -22.09 -18.23
CA ALA A 243 0.56 -22.19 -17.20
C ALA A 243 0.00 -22.63 -15.84
N SER A 244 -1.25 -22.25 -15.52
CA SER A 244 -1.91 -22.59 -14.26
C SER A 244 -2.32 -24.06 -14.15
N THR A 245 -2.64 -24.71 -15.27
CA THR A 245 -3.06 -26.12 -15.33
C THR A 245 -1.90 -27.11 -15.44
N SER A 246 -0.68 -26.66 -15.75
CA SER A 246 0.50 -27.51 -15.90
C SER A 246 1.23 -27.67 -14.55
N LEU A 247 1.27 -28.90 -14.04
CA LEU A 247 1.96 -29.26 -12.78
C LEU A 247 3.47 -28.92 -12.82
N GLU A 248 4.12 -29.05 -13.97
CA GLU A 248 5.57 -28.77 -14.15
C GLU A 248 5.91 -27.27 -14.28
N ASN A 249 4.95 -26.40 -14.65
CA ASN A 249 5.22 -25.00 -14.99
C ASN A 249 4.86 -23.97 -13.91
N ARG A 250 4.63 -24.39 -12.66
CA ARG A 250 4.33 -23.46 -11.55
C ARG A 250 5.39 -22.35 -11.35
N ARG A 251 6.65 -22.57 -11.77
CA ARG A 251 7.71 -21.53 -11.79
C ARG A 251 7.50 -20.44 -12.84
N ARG A 252 6.89 -20.71 -14.00
CA ARG A 252 6.55 -19.69 -15.01
C ARG A 252 5.39 -18.79 -14.56
N ARG A 253 4.52 -19.29 -13.67
CA ARG A 253 3.48 -18.48 -13.02
C ARG A 253 4.07 -17.30 -12.23
N SER A 254 5.26 -17.47 -11.63
CA SER A 254 5.92 -16.40 -10.88
C SER A 254 6.54 -15.30 -11.74
N THR A 255 6.67 -15.46 -13.06
CA THR A 255 7.21 -14.40 -13.92
C THR A 255 6.14 -13.63 -14.70
N LEU A 256 4.91 -14.15 -14.78
CA LEU A 256 3.81 -13.53 -15.51
C LEU A 256 3.15 -12.42 -14.68
N ALA A 257 3.10 -11.22 -15.28
CA ALA A 257 2.76 -9.90 -14.72
C ALA A 257 3.83 -9.32 -13.77
#